data_AF-A0A928EPK7-F1
#
_entry.id   AF-A0A928EPK7-F1
#
_cell.length_a   1.000
_cell.length_b   1.000
_cell.length_c   1.000
_cell.angle_alpha   90.00
_cell.angle_beta   90.00
_cell.angle_gamma   90.00
#
_symmetry.space_group_name_H-M   'P 1'
#
loop_
_entity.id
_entity.type
_entity.pdbx_description
1 polymer ?
#
loop_
_entity_poly.entity_id
_entity_poly.type
_entity_poly.pdbx_seq_one_letter_code
_entity_poly.pdbx_strand_id
1 'polypeptide(L)' 'MTEKEKAAAGYLYNANYDEELLNEIGRCNDLCHRFNQIAPSNRQAQSEILKQIFGSMGEQVTV' A
#
# COMPACT_ATOMS: atom_id res chain seq x y z
N MET A 1 4.19 5.82 -21.92
CA MET A 1 4.47 5.38 -20.55
C MET A 1 3.64 6.22 -19.61
N THR A 2 2.83 5.60 -18.77
CA THR A 2 2.18 6.31 -17.64
C THR A 2 3.23 6.76 -16.64
N GLU A 3 2.89 7.66 -15.71
CA GLU A 3 3.82 8.06 -14.65
C GLU A 3 4.22 6.87 -13.77
N LYS A 4 3.31 5.92 -13.59
CA LYS A 4 3.57 4.64 -12.92
C LYS A 4 4.57 3.75 -13.68
N GLU A 5 4.45 3.66 -15.00
CA GLU A 5 5.42 2.92 -15.82
C GLU A 5 6.80 3.59 -15.83
N LYS A 6 6.85 4.93 -15.82
CA LYS A 6 8.10 5.68 -15.67
C LYS A 6 8.77 5.41 -14.33
N ALA A 7 7.99 5.42 -13.24
CA ALA A 7 8.47 5.08 -11.91
C ALA A 7 9.04 3.65 -11.85
N ALA A 8 8.30 2.68 -12.41
CA ALA A 8 8.74 1.28 -12.46
C ALA A 8 10.03 1.07 -13.29
N ALA A 9 10.23 1.88 -14.33
CA ALA A 9 11.41 1.83 -15.18
C ALA A 9 12.57 2.72 -14.70
N GLY A 10 12.43 3.41 -13.56
CA GLY A 10 13.47 4.23 -12.96
C GLY A 10 13.69 5.61 -13.61
N TYR A 11 12.75 6.08 -14.42
CA TYR A 11 12.79 7.43 -14.99
C TYR A 11 12.31 8.48 -13.98
N LEU A 12 12.63 9.75 -14.23
CA LEU A 12 11.92 10.86 -13.59
C LEU A 12 10.42 10.76 -13.97
N TYR A 13 9.58 10.87 -12.95
CA TYR A 13 8.12 10.79 -13.07
C TYR A 13 7.46 11.81 -12.14
N ASN A 14 6.21 12.14 -12.42
CA ASN A 14 5.43 13.13 -11.70
C ASN A 14 4.69 12.52 -10.50
N ALA A 15 5.43 12.27 -9.42
CA ALA A 15 4.88 11.65 -8.21
C ALA A 15 3.80 12.49 -7.51
N ASN A 16 3.83 13.81 -7.65
CA ASN A 16 3.08 14.74 -6.80
C ASN A 16 1.78 15.28 -7.42
N TYR A 17 1.61 15.15 -8.74
CA TYR A 17 0.46 15.72 -9.45
C TYR A 17 -0.25 14.74 -10.38
N ASP A 18 0.26 13.51 -10.51
CA ASP A 18 -0.43 12.47 -11.27
C ASP A 18 -1.60 11.90 -10.46
N GLU A 19 -2.83 12.05 -10.96
CA GLU A 19 -4.04 11.65 -10.24
C GLU A 19 -4.11 10.14 -10.00
N GLU A 20 -3.62 9.31 -10.92
CA GLU A 20 -3.62 7.85 -10.76
C GLU A 20 -2.72 7.43 -9.59
N LEU A 21 -1.49 7.95 -9.56
CA LEU A 21 -0.56 7.70 -8.45
C LEU A 21 -1.09 8.23 -7.12
N LEU A 22 -1.64 9.45 -7.09
CA LEU A 22 -2.19 10.03 -5.87
C LEU A 22 -3.38 9.22 -5.33
N ASN A 23 -4.27 8.74 -6.20
CA ASN A 23 -5.39 7.90 -5.82
C ASN A 23 -4.94 6.54 -5.26
N GLU A 24 -3.94 5.91 -5.88
CA GLU A 24 -3.38 4.65 -5.37
C GLU A 24 -2.69 4.82 -4.01
N ILE A 25 -1.92 5.90 -3.84
CA ILE A 25 -1.28 6.26 -2.57
C ILE A 25 -2.34 6.53 -1.50
N GLY A 26 -3.38 7.31 -1.82
CA GLY A 26 -4.49 7.60 -0.91
C GLY A 26 -5.17 6.32 -0.42
N ARG A 27 -5.53 5.42 -1.34
CA ARG A 27 -6.10 4.11 -0.99
C ARG A 27 -5.19 3.28 -0.10
N CYS A 28 -3.88 3.28 -0.36
CA CYS A 28 -2.90 2.57 0.46
C CYS A 28 -2.79 3.20 1.86
N ASN A 29 -2.75 4.52 1.96
CA ASN A 29 -2.70 5.25 3.22
C ASN A 29 -3.93 4.97 4.10
N ASP A 30 -5.12 4.87 3.52
CA ASP A 30 -6.34 4.50 4.25
C ASP A 30 -6.24 3.09 4.84
N LEU A 31 -5.68 2.14 4.09
CA LEU A 31 -5.43 0.77 4.58
C LEU A 31 -4.40 0.77 5.71
N CYS A 32 -3.30 1.51 5.57
CA CYS A 32 -2.29 1.68 6.61
C CYS A 32 -2.90 2.31 7.88
N HIS A 33 -3.76 3.33 7.72
CA HIS A 33 -4.46 3.94 8.85
C HIS A 33 -5.33 2.91 9.56
N ARG A 34 -6.15 2.15 8.82
CA ARG A 34 -6.98 1.07 9.38
C ARG A 34 -6.13 0.03 10.12
N PHE A 35 -5.01 -0.40 9.54
CA PHE A 35 -4.07 -1.32 10.18
C PHE A 35 -3.57 -0.79 11.53
N ASN A 36 -3.15 0.47 11.57
CA ASN A 36 -2.61 1.12 12.77
C ASN A 36 -3.60 1.22 13.93
N GLN A 37 -4.91 1.17 13.65
CA GLN A 37 -5.97 1.20 14.67
C GLN A 37 -6.31 -0.19 15.22
N ILE A 38 -5.77 -1.28 14.64
CA ILE A 38 -6.05 -2.64 15.10
C ILE A 38 -5.21 -2.93 16.34
N ALA A 39 -5.86 -3.44 17.39
CA ALA A 39 -5.19 -3.88 18.60
C ALA A 39 -4.08 -4.92 18.27
N PRO A 40 -2.87 -4.81 18.85
CA PRO A 40 -1.76 -5.73 18.57
C PRO A 40 -2.05 -7.22 18.87
N SER A 41 -3.04 -7.48 19.73
CA SER A 41 -3.50 -8.84 20.05
C SER A 41 -4.36 -9.45 18.93
N ASN A 42 -4.98 -8.63 18.08
CA ASN A 42 -5.82 -9.11 16.98
C ASN A 42 -5.00 -9.35 15.70
N ARG A 43 -4.17 -10.39 15.76
CA ARG A 43 -3.28 -10.80 14.65
C ARG A 43 -4.03 -11.18 13.38
N GLN A 44 -5.23 -11.72 13.51
CA GLN A 44 -6.05 -12.11 12.36
C GLN A 44 -6.48 -10.89 11.54
N ALA A 45 -7.05 -9.87 12.21
CA ALA A 45 -7.45 -8.63 11.53
C ALA A 45 -6.24 -7.88 10.95
N GLN A 46 -5.10 -7.88 11.64
CA GLN A 46 -3.86 -7.32 11.11
C GLN A 46 -3.44 -8.03 9.81
N SER A 47 -3.43 -9.37 9.79
CA SER A 47 -3.08 -10.16 8.60
C SER A 47 -4.00 -9.86 7.41
N GLU A 48 -5.30 -9.71 7.65
CA GLU A 48 -6.28 -9.41 6.60
C GLU A 48 -6.05 -8.04 5.95
N ILE A 49 -5.68 -7.02 6.73
CA ILE A 49 -5.34 -5.70 6.16
C ILE A 49 -4.00 -5.73 5.44
N LEU A 50 -2.99 -6.42 5.99
CA LEU A 50 -1.68 -6.52 5.33
C LEU A 50 -1.76 -7.23 3.97
N LYS A 51 -2.63 -8.25 3.83
CA LYS A 51 -2.92 -8.88 2.53
C LYS A 51 -3.47 -7.90 1.50
N GLN A 52 -4.30 -6.94 1.93
CA GLN A 52 -4.86 -5.90 1.05
C GLN A 52 -3.81 -4.84 0.66
N ILE A 53 -2.85 -4.54 1.55
CA ILE A 53 -1.77 -3.58 1.29
C ILE A 53 -0.76 -4.16 0.30
N PHE A 54 -0.25 -5.37 0.55
CA PHE A 54 0.84 -5.94 -0.24
C PHE A 54 0.37 -6.80 -1.43
N GLY A 55 -0.90 -7.21 -1.46
CA GLY A 55 -1.49 -8.08 -2.49
C GLY A 55 -1.06 -9.54 -2.38
N SER A 56 0.23 -9.79 -2.13
CA SER A 56 0.78 -11.12 -1.82
C SER A 56 1.74 -11.03 -0.64
N MET A 57 1.73 -12.04 0.22
CA MET A 57 2.61 -12.12 1.39
C MET A 57 2.87 -13.57 1.78
N GLY A 58 3.97 -13.80 2.50
CA GLY A 58 4.26 -15.10 3.11
C GLY A 58 3.30 -15.45 4.25
N GLU A 59 3.37 -16.69 4.74
CA GLU A 59 2.47 -17.20 5.78
C GLU A 59 2.67 -16.54 7.15
N GLN A 60 3.90 -16.10 7.46
CA GLN A 60 4.27 -15.55 8.76
C GLN A 60 4.84 -14.13 8.64
N VAL A 61 4.01 -13.18 8.20
CA VAL A 61 4.38 -11.77 8.10
C VAL A 61 3.93 -11.00 9.35
N THR A 62 4.84 -10.21 9.91
CA THR A 62 4.59 -9.25 11.00
C THR A 62 5.25 -7.93 10.62
N VAL A 63 4.62 -6.80 10.97
CA VAL A 63 5.10 -5.43 10.74
C VAL A 63 5.24 -4.74 12.08
#